data_AF-A0A2G6DKW3-F1
#
_entry.id   AF-A0A2G6DKW3-F1
#
_cell.length_a   1.000
_cell.length_b   1.000
_cell.length_c   1.000
_cell.angle_alpha   90.00
_cell.angle_beta   90.00
_cell.angle_gamma   90.00
#
_symmetry.space_group_name_H-M   'P 1'
#
loop_
_entity.id
_entity.type
_entity.pdbx_description
1 polymer ?
#
loop_
_entity_poly.entity_id
_entity_poly.type
_entity_poly.pdbx_seq_one_letter_code
_entity_poly.pdbx_strand_id
1 'polypeptide(L)'
;MTNTTDIIIIALALLAVVGAILLVRPLGSHNKSGQMQRLMNGAEHDLQRVGGMLDAIQHRANEADQLNRELSERLQKISQDQQKSCHLADDFERTVERARSAETELRNISHQLDERIQYVRTYWDDQLQQTVKAARAVRGQLSDSLDLVGNGLQRLREQERMAQGFMNKLLDYQKIQFSAQKENVRLATEVNARLEGMLNESARSLLDIQTQQRNSSELFASFSAEIQAMEQAAKSNFVAMADSSIEVAEQAEKNLEQMRSYLGNTQQAVADSTLMVEQIRSRFDQVKDLQVDRLTQTIDITDEMCTDLQTGLENAHQLLLMLEQKTAQVIDPASWDDQSNTAATLPQKQQNLFSLNAYRGVAS
;
A
#
# COMPACT_ATOMS: atom_id res chain seq x y z
N MET A 1 65.48 106.42 108.94
CA MET A 1 65.27 107.88 108.92
C MET A 1 65.80 108.42 110.24
N THR A 2 66.99 109.02 110.24
CA THR A 2 67.58 109.70 111.40
C THR A 2 67.17 111.17 111.32
N ASN A 3 66.44 111.67 112.32
CA ASN A 3 65.79 112.97 112.21
C ASN A 3 66.82 114.10 112.28
N THR A 4 66.72 115.05 111.33
CA THR A 4 67.57 116.25 111.30
C THR A 4 67.38 117.13 112.53
N THR A 5 66.24 117.04 113.20
CA THR A 5 65.95 117.69 114.49
C THR A 5 66.94 117.32 115.59
N ASP A 6 67.31 116.04 115.70
CA ASP A 6 68.20 115.57 116.78
C ASP A 6 69.62 116.10 116.59
N ILE A 7 70.06 116.19 115.34
CA ILE A 7 71.36 116.79 114.97
C ILE A 7 71.38 118.29 115.31
N ILE A 8 70.28 119.01 115.04
CA ILE A 8 70.13 120.43 115.38
C ILE A 8 70.13 120.64 116.91
N ILE A 9 69.46 119.78 117.67
CA ILE A 9 69.42 119.84 119.15
C ILE A 9 70.82 119.61 119.74
N ILE A 10 71.57 118.62 119.23
CA ILE A 10 72.94 118.34 119.66
C ILE A 10 73.88 119.52 119.34
N ALA A 11 73.75 120.13 118.16
CA ALA A 11 74.53 121.32 117.78
C ALA A 11 74.23 122.53 118.68
N LEU A 12 72.95 122.78 119.01
CA LEU A 12 72.53 123.83 119.94
C LEU A 12 73.07 123.60 121.36
N ALA A 13 73.05 122.36 121.85
CA ALA A 13 73.60 122.01 123.15
C ALA A 13 75.12 122.25 123.22
N LEU A 14 75.86 121.88 122.18
CA LEU A 14 77.31 122.12 122.12
C LEU A 14 77.66 123.62 122.07
N LEU A 15 76.91 124.43 121.32
CA LEU A 15 77.08 125.89 121.31
C LEU A 15 76.82 126.51 122.69
N ALA A 16 75.79 126.05 123.41
CA ALA A 16 75.50 126.51 124.77
C ALA A 16 76.63 126.17 125.76
N VAL A 17 77.22 124.97 125.65
CA VAL A 17 78.35 124.54 126.48
C VAL A 17 79.61 125.37 126.18
N VAL A 18 79.93 125.65 124.91
CA VAL A 18 81.08 126.50 124.54
C VAL A 18 80.87 127.95 125.05
N GLY A 19 79.66 128.50 124.92
CA GLY A 19 79.31 129.82 125.46
C GLY A 19 79.46 129.90 126.98
N ALA A 20 79.05 128.86 127.71
CA ALA A 20 79.20 128.78 129.16
C ALA A 20 80.68 128.69 129.60
N ILE A 21 81.52 127.94 128.88
CA ILE A 21 82.95 127.81 129.18
C ILE A 21 83.70 129.14 128.99
N LEU A 22 83.34 129.93 127.97
CA LEU A 22 83.97 131.22 127.68
C LEU A 22 83.71 132.32 128.74
N LEU A 23 82.67 132.18 129.56
CA LEU A 23 82.28 133.19 130.56
C LEU A 23 82.95 133.03 131.94
N VAL A 24 83.65 131.91 132.20
CA VAL A 24 83.91 131.44 133.59
C VAL A 24 85.41 131.47 133.99
N ARG A 25 86.25 132.31 133.38
CA ARG A 25 87.55 132.67 133.99
C ARG A 25 88.04 134.09 133.67
N PRO A 26 88.55 134.86 134.66
CA PRO A 26 88.61 136.32 134.57
C PRO A 26 89.93 136.87 134.00
N LEU A 27 89.86 138.09 133.46
CA LEU A 27 91.05 138.82 133.00
C LEU A 27 91.81 139.48 134.16
N GLY A 28 93.11 139.17 134.26
CA GLY A 28 94.08 139.94 135.04
C GLY A 28 94.89 140.87 134.12
N SER A 29 94.93 142.17 134.42
CA SER A 29 95.60 143.16 133.55
C SER A 29 97.12 142.98 133.54
N HIS A 30 97.77 142.99 132.37
CA HIS A 30 98.38 144.22 131.83
C HIS A 30 98.83 144.10 130.35
N ASN A 31 99.16 145.25 129.73
CA ASN A 31 99.83 145.43 128.42
C ASN A 31 99.13 144.99 127.10
N LYS A 32 98.47 145.98 126.48
CA LYS A 32 98.71 146.43 125.08
C LYS A 32 98.39 145.49 123.90
N SER A 33 97.14 145.62 123.42
CA SER A 33 96.78 146.08 122.07
C SER A 33 97.16 145.25 120.81
N GLY A 34 98.36 144.70 120.69
CA GLY A 34 98.86 144.13 119.42
C GLY A 34 98.30 142.75 119.03
N GLN A 35 97.69 142.02 119.96
CA GLN A 35 97.15 140.67 119.71
C GLN A 35 95.71 140.68 119.18
N MET A 36 94.90 141.67 119.57
CA MET A 36 93.47 141.74 119.19
C MET A 36 93.28 141.80 117.67
N GLN A 37 94.14 142.57 116.99
CA GLN A 37 94.08 142.73 115.53
C GLN A 37 94.50 141.44 114.78
N ARG A 38 95.41 140.63 115.36
CA ARG A 38 95.77 139.32 114.81
C ARG A 38 94.66 138.28 115.03
N LEU A 39 93.93 138.37 116.14
CA LEU A 39 92.77 137.53 116.41
C LEU A 39 91.58 137.87 115.49
N MET A 40 91.34 139.15 115.19
CA MET A 40 90.32 139.54 114.20
C MET A 40 90.66 139.03 112.80
N ASN A 41 91.87 139.29 112.29
CA ASN A 41 92.27 138.82 110.96
C ASN A 41 92.30 137.28 110.87
N GLY A 42 92.61 136.58 111.97
CA GLY A 42 92.49 135.12 112.06
C GLY A 42 91.03 134.65 111.96
N ALA A 43 90.13 135.24 112.76
CA ALA A 43 88.70 134.92 112.74
C ALA A 43 88.03 135.24 111.39
N GLU A 44 88.44 136.30 110.70
CA GLU A 44 87.97 136.63 109.36
C GLU A 44 88.44 135.60 108.32
N HIS A 45 89.69 135.15 108.41
CA HIS A 45 90.22 134.12 107.51
C HIS A 45 89.60 132.74 107.77
N ASP A 46 89.36 132.38 109.04
CA ASP A 46 88.60 131.17 109.39
C ASP A 46 87.12 131.27 108.99
N LEU A 47 86.49 132.45 109.04
CA LEU A 47 85.15 132.66 108.49
C LEU A 47 85.11 132.46 106.97
N GLN A 48 86.09 132.99 106.23
CA GLN A 48 86.23 132.74 104.79
C GLN A 48 86.45 131.24 104.50
N ARG A 49 87.25 130.56 105.33
CA ARG A 49 87.53 129.13 105.21
C ARG A 49 86.32 128.25 105.52
N VAL A 50 85.55 128.60 106.55
CA VAL A 50 84.27 127.96 106.88
C VAL A 50 83.24 128.22 105.79
N GLY A 51 83.18 129.44 105.24
CA GLY A 51 82.35 129.77 104.08
C GLY A 51 82.68 128.89 102.86
N GLY A 52 83.95 128.82 102.47
CA GLY A 52 84.39 127.95 101.36
C GLY A 52 84.19 126.45 101.63
N MET A 53 84.27 126.00 102.89
CA MET A 53 83.87 124.64 103.26
C MET A 53 82.37 124.44 103.20
N LEU A 54 81.55 125.44 103.56
CA LEU A 54 80.09 125.39 103.47
C LEU A 54 79.64 125.35 102.00
N ASP A 55 80.21 126.17 101.13
CA ASP A 55 79.97 126.16 99.68
C ASP A 55 80.37 124.82 99.04
N ALA A 56 81.49 124.22 99.49
CA ALA A 56 81.94 122.90 99.03
C ALA A 56 81.06 121.76 99.55
N ILE A 57 80.54 121.86 100.78
CA ILE A 57 79.55 120.93 101.35
C ILE A 57 78.21 121.09 100.62
N GLN A 58 77.79 122.31 100.29
CA GLN A 58 76.56 122.60 99.56
C GLN A 58 76.65 122.15 98.10
N HIS A 59 77.80 122.31 97.44
CA HIS A 59 78.05 121.69 96.12
C HIS A 59 77.97 120.17 96.21
N ARG A 60 78.64 119.53 97.17
CA ARG A 60 78.56 118.07 97.35
C ARG A 60 77.17 117.58 97.72
N ALA A 61 76.38 118.36 98.44
CA ALA A 61 74.97 118.07 98.70
C ALA A 61 74.15 118.15 97.40
N ASN A 62 74.35 119.19 96.59
CA ASN A 62 73.70 119.33 95.28
C ASN A 62 74.11 118.22 94.30
N GLU A 63 75.39 117.83 94.27
CA GLU A 63 75.92 116.71 93.48
C GLU A 63 75.32 115.37 93.95
N ALA A 64 75.24 115.13 95.26
CA ALA A 64 74.59 113.95 95.82
C ALA A 64 73.08 113.91 95.49
N ASP A 65 72.40 115.05 95.53
CA ASP A 65 71.00 115.19 95.13
C ASP A 65 70.79 114.93 93.64
N GLN A 66 71.70 115.41 92.78
CA GLN A 66 71.68 115.12 91.34
C GLN A 66 71.92 113.63 91.07
N LEU A 67 72.94 113.02 91.69
CA LEU A 67 73.22 111.59 91.60
C LEU A 67 72.05 110.74 92.12
N ASN A 68 71.37 111.17 93.18
CA ASN A 68 70.19 110.48 93.73
C ASN A 68 68.99 110.59 92.78
N ARG A 69 68.79 111.73 92.10
CA ARG A 69 67.78 111.88 91.03
C ARG A 69 68.10 111.00 89.83
N GLU A 70 69.33 111.03 89.32
CA GLU A 70 69.78 110.15 88.24
C GLU A 70 69.62 108.66 88.60
N LEU A 71 69.96 108.27 89.84
CA LEU A 71 69.81 106.90 90.31
C LEU A 71 68.33 106.51 90.42
N SER A 72 67.46 107.41 90.89
CA SER A 72 66.01 107.22 90.92
C SER A 72 65.42 107.06 89.51
N GLU A 73 65.81 107.91 88.56
CA GLU A 73 65.39 107.82 87.15
C GLU A 73 65.89 106.52 86.50
N ARG A 74 67.13 106.11 86.76
CA ARG A 74 67.70 104.84 86.29
C ARG A 74 66.96 103.65 86.90
N LEU A 75 66.64 103.67 88.20
CA LEU A 75 65.85 102.62 88.85
C LEU A 75 64.41 102.56 88.32
N GLN A 76 63.76 103.71 88.10
CA GLN A 76 62.43 103.77 87.51
C GLN A 76 62.43 103.21 86.08
N LYS A 77 63.45 103.54 85.28
CA LYS A 77 63.62 102.99 83.93
C LYS A 77 63.87 101.49 83.95
N ILE A 78 64.76 100.99 84.82
CA ILE A 78 65.01 99.55 85.01
C ILE A 78 63.72 98.83 85.42
N SER A 79 62.93 99.41 86.33
CA SER A 79 61.64 98.85 86.75
C SER A 79 60.62 98.80 85.60
N GLN A 80 60.52 99.85 84.78
CA GLN A 80 59.68 99.86 83.58
C GLN A 80 60.15 98.84 82.53
N ASP A 81 61.45 98.71 82.31
CA ASP A 81 62.00 97.77 81.33
C ASP A 81 61.89 96.31 81.83
N GLN A 82 61.96 96.08 83.14
CA GLN A 82 61.60 94.80 83.76
C GLN A 82 60.11 94.47 83.59
N GLN A 83 59.20 95.43 83.82
CA GLN A 83 57.77 95.24 83.58
C GLN A 83 57.46 94.92 82.12
N LYS A 84 58.09 95.61 81.17
CA LYS A 84 58.00 95.28 79.73
C LYS A 84 58.51 93.87 79.43
N SER A 85 59.61 93.45 80.06
CA SER A 85 60.16 92.10 79.91
C SER A 85 59.20 91.02 80.44
N CYS A 86 58.55 91.26 81.59
CA CYS A 86 57.51 90.37 82.12
C CYS A 86 56.30 90.29 81.17
N HIS A 87 55.76 91.43 80.71
CA HIS A 87 54.64 91.41 79.76
C HIS A 87 54.99 90.76 78.41
N LEU A 88 56.21 90.93 77.92
CA LEU A 88 56.69 90.25 76.72
C LEU A 88 56.81 88.73 76.94
N ALA A 89 57.19 88.29 78.15
CA ALA A 89 57.18 86.88 78.52
C ALA A 89 55.76 86.31 78.63
N ASP A 90 54.84 87.03 79.29
CA ASP A 90 53.41 86.66 79.38
C ASP A 90 52.79 86.50 77.97
N ASP A 91 53.04 87.46 77.07
CA ASP A 91 52.50 87.42 75.71
C ASP A 91 53.21 86.38 74.82
N PHE A 92 54.50 86.09 75.08
CA PHE A 92 55.18 84.96 74.45
C PHE A 92 54.58 83.62 74.91
N GLU A 93 54.36 83.42 76.21
CA GLU A 93 53.70 82.22 76.74
C GLU A 93 52.29 82.06 76.16
N ARG A 94 51.52 83.14 76.07
CA ARG A 94 50.20 83.15 75.40
C ARG A 94 50.28 82.84 73.91
N THR A 95 51.36 83.21 73.18
CA THR A 95 51.50 82.81 71.76
C THR A 95 51.95 81.37 71.62
N VAL A 96 52.82 80.86 72.51
CA VAL A 96 53.19 79.43 72.57
C VAL A 96 51.98 78.55 72.88
N GLU A 97 51.11 78.94 73.82
CA GLU A 97 49.95 78.12 74.18
C GLU A 97 48.85 78.16 73.09
N ARG A 98 48.66 79.30 72.41
CA ARG A 98 47.85 79.34 71.18
C ARG A 98 48.43 78.46 70.07
N ALA A 99 49.75 78.44 69.90
CA ALA A 99 50.41 77.60 68.90
C ALA A 99 50.28 76.11 69.22
N ARG A 100 50.40 75.71 70.50
CA ARG A 100 50.11 74.34 70.97
C ARG A 100 48.65 73.94 70.75
N SER A 101 47.70 74.83 71.05
CA SER A 101 46.29 74.58 70.78
C SER A 101 46.03 74.36 69.29
N ALA A 102 46.63 75.17 68.42
CA ALA A 102 46.54 74.97 66.97
C ALA A 102 47.24 73.67 66.52
N GLU A 103 48.36 73.28 67.13
CA GLU A 103 49.06 72.02 66.85
C GLU A 103 48.20 70.80 67.25
N THR A 104 47.50 70.84 68.39
CA THR A 104 46.59 69.76 68.81
C THR A 104 45.32 69.71 67.96
N GLU A 105 44.77 70.86 67.56
CA GLU A 105 43.65 70.94 66.63
C GLU A 105 44.03 70.38 65.25
N LEU A 106 45.18 70.76 64.70
CA LEU A 106 45.71 70.21 63.44
C LEU A 106 45.99 68.70 63.52
N ARG A 107 46.49 68.19 64.65
CA ARG A 107 46.62 66.73 64.87
C ARG A 107 45.27 66.03 64.88
N ASN A 108 44.26 66.60 65.54
CA ASN A 108 42.90 66.05 65.59
C ASN A 108 42.26 66.02 64.19
N ILE A 109 42.34 67.14 63.44
CA ILE A 109 41.87 67.23 62.05
C ILE A 109 42.60 66.21 61.16
N SER A 110 43.92 66.05 61.31
CA SER A 110 44.71 65.06 60.56
C SER A 110 44.26 63.63 60.87
N HIS A 111 44.00 63.30 62.14
CA HIS A 111 43.52 61.98 62.54
C HIS A 111 42.13 61.68 61.98
N GLN A 112 41.18 62.62 62.09
CA GLN A 112 39.84 62.50 61.49
C GLN A 112 39.89 62.42 59.96
N LEU A 113 40.85 63.08 59.31
CA LEU A 113 41.04 62.99 57.87
C LEU A 113 41.54 61.60 57.46
N ASP A 114 42.48 61.00 58.21
CA ASP A 114 42.93 59.64 57.96
C ASP A 114 41.82 58.61 58.21
N GLU A 115 41.05 58.71 59.30
CA GLU A 115 39.86 57.87 59.53
C GLU A 115 38.86 57.96 58.37
N ARG A 116 38.61 59.16 57.85
CA ARG A 116 37.71 59.36 56.71
C ARG A 116 38.29 58.83 55.40
N ILE A 117 39.60 58.89 55.19
CA ILE A 117 40.28 58.25 54.06
C ILE A 117 40.19 56.72 54.16
N GLN A 118 40.41 56.13 55.35
CA GLN A 118 40.26 54.70 55.60
C GLN A 118 38.81 54.23 55.39
N TYR A 119 37.82 55.00 55.84
CA TYR A 119 36.40 54.72 55.59
C TYR A 119 36.05 54.80 54.10
N VAL A 120 36.43 55.88 53.41
CA VAL A 120 36.18 56.04 51.97
C VAL A 120 36.85 54.92 51.16
N ARG A 121 38.08 54.53 51.54
CA ARG A 121 38.79 53.41 50.92
C ARG A 121 38.08 52.08 51.12
N THR A 122 37.74 51.72 52.37
CA THR A 122 37.08 50.43 52.67
C THR A 122 35.68 50.35 52.05
N TYR A 123 34.93 51.47 52.01
CA TYR A 123 33.67 51.58 51.27
C TYR A 123 33.87 51.32 49.77
N TRP A 124 34.82 51.97 49.10
CA TRP A 124 35.06 51.75 47.68
C TRP A 124 35.63 50.36 47.37
N ASP A 125 36.50 49.81 48.21
CA ASP A 125 37.03 48.45 48.06
C ASP A 125 35.89 47.40 48.14
N ASP A 126 34.93 47.57 49.07
CA ASP A 126 33.74 46.70 49.14
C ASP A 126 32.78 46.91 47.95
N GLN A 127 32.47 48.17 47.57
CA GLN A 127 31.62 48.44 46.40
C GLN A 127 32.24 47.91 45.08
N LEU A 128 33.56 47.99 44.92
CA LEU A 128 34.28 47.37 43.80
C LEU A 128 34.25 45.84 43.91
N GLN A 129 34.39 45.25 45.12
CA GLN A 129 34.27 43.81 45.29
C GLN A 129 32.85 43.30 44.99
N GLN A 130 31.80 44.04 45.37
CA GLN A 130 30.40 43.71 45.10
C GLN A 130 30.07 43.83 43.61
N THR A 131 30.48 44.90 42.95
CA THR A 131 30.28 45.06 41.49
C THR A 131 31.06 44.00 40.69
N VAL A 132 32.27 43.63 41.11
CA VAL A 132 33.02 42.51 40.50
C VAL A 132 32.34 41.15 40.74
N LYS A 133 31.76 40.89 41.94
CA LYS A 133 30.94 39.70 42.20
C LYS A 133 29.70 39.66 41.29
N ALA A 134 28.97 40.78 41.18
CA ALA A 134 27.79 40.91 40.33
C ALA A 134 28.13 40.70 38.84
N ALA A 135 29.19 41.33 38.33
CA ALA A 135 29.64 41.18 36.95
C ALA A 135 30.05 39.72 36.63
N ARG A 136 30.66 39.00 37.59
CA ARG A 136 30.96 37.56 37.45
C ARG A 136 29.68 36.72 37.44
N ALA A 137 28.70 37.03 38.30
CA ALA A 137 27.42 36.32 38.33
C ALA A 137 26.62 36.51 37.02
N VAL A 138 26.53 37.74 36.52
CA VAL A 138 25.89 38.06 35.23
C VAL A 138 26.63 37.38 34.07
N ARG A 139 27.97 37.34 34.08
CA ARG A 139 28.75 36.60 33.08
C ARG A 139 28.49 35.09 33.14
N GLY A 140 28.35 34.51 34.33
CA GLY A 140 27.97 33.11 34.52
C GLY A 140 26.60 32.82 33.91
N GLN A 141 25.58 33.55 34.35
CA GLN A 141 24.21 33.44 33.84
C GLN A 141 24.12 33.64 32.31
N LEU A 142 24.90 34.56 31.74
CA LEU A 142 25.00 34.72 30.29
C LEU A 142 25.59 33.48 29.61
N SER A 143 26.66 32.90 30.15
CA SER A 143 27.24 31.63 29.65
C SER A 143 26.22 30.49 29.71
N ASP A 144 25.61 30.27 30.88
CA ASP A 144 24.61 29.22 31.09
C ASP A 144 23.41 29.39 30.14
N SER A 145 22.98 30.63 29.89
CA SER A 145 21.90 30.94 28.95
C SER A 145 22.29 30.71 27.49
N LEU A 146 23.54 31.00 27.11
CA LEU A 146 24.06 30.76 25.76
C LEU A 146 24.20 29.26 25.49
N ASP A 147 24.68 28.49 26.47
CA ASP A 147 24.76 27.03 26.38
C ASP A 147 23.35 26.41 26.32
N LEU A 148 22.38 26.91 27.10
CA LEU A 148 20.99 26.45 27.03
C LEU A 148 20.33 26.79 25.67
N VAL A 149 20.59 27.98 25.11
CA VAL A 149 20.15 28.37 23.76
C VAL A 149 20.85 27.53 22.68
N GLY A 150 22.13 27.21 22.82
CA GLY A 150 22.88 26.34 21.92
C GLY A 150 22.32 24.92 21.88
N ASN A 151 22.06 24.34 23.05
CA ASN A 151 21.38 23.05 23.20
C ASN A 151 19.95 23.07 22.60
N GLY A 152 19.22 24.17 22.80
CA GLY A 152 17.91 24.40 22.19
C GLY A 152 17.97 24.43 20.65
N LEU A 153 18.94 25.15 20.07
CA LEU A 153 19.20 25.21 18.64
C LEU A 153 19.61 23.86 18.04
N GLN A 154 20.42 23.08 18.75
CA GLN A 154 20.79 21.72 18.34
C GLN A 154 19.56 20.81 18.32
N ARG A 155 18.75 20.83 19.38
CA ARG A 155 17.49 20.06 19.47
C ARG A 155 16.48 20.47 18.39
N LEU A 156 16.39 21.77 18.06
CA LEU A 156 15.51 22.27 17.01
C LEU A 156 15.98 21.80 15.63
N ARG A 157 17.29 21.82 15.33
CA ARG A 157 17.84 21.22 14.10
C ARG A 157 17.60 19.72 14.00
N GLU A 158 17.65 19.00 15.12
CA GLU A 158 17.35 17.56 15.14
C GLU A 158 15.86 17.30 14.92
N GLN A 159 14.97 18.13 15.49
CA GLN A 159 13.54 18.12 15.19
C GLN A 159 13.24 18.47 13.73
N GLU A 160 13.93 19.44 13.15
CA GLU A 160 13.83 19.78 11.72
C GLU A 160 14.25 18.61 10.83
N ARG A 161 15.40 17.99 11.13
CA ARG A 161 15.89 16.79 10.43
C ARG A 161 14.92 15.62 10.53
N MET A 162 14.30 15.41 11.70
CA MET A 162 13.24 14.41 11.87
C MET A 162 11.99 14.78 11.05
N ALA A 163 11.55 16.04 11.07
CA ALA A 163 10.39 16.51 10.30
C ALA A 163 10.59 16.36 8.79
N GLN A 164 11.76 16.71 8.26
CA GLN A 164 12.16 16.43 6.88
C GLN A 164 12.13 14.92 6.58
N GLY A 165 12.64 14.08 7.50
CA GLY A 165 12.57 12.63 7.39
C GLY A 165 11.13 12.06 7.39
N PHE A 166 10.22 12.64 8.18
CA PHE A 166 8.80 12.31 8.15
C PHE A 166 8.12 12.78 6.86
N MET A 167 8.45 13.98 6.37
CA MET A 167 7.91 14.54 5.12
C MET A 167 8.29 13.68 3.91
N ASN A 168 9.56 13.26 3.83
CA ASN A 168 10.03 12.35 2.78
C ASN A 168 9.31 10.99 2.85
N LYS A 169 9.19 10.39 4.03
CA LYS A 169 8.42 9.15 4.22
C LYS A 169 6.95 9.31 3.83
N LEU A 170 6.33 10.45 4.14
CA LEU A 170 4.93 10.73 3.79
C LEU A 170 4.76 10.88 2.27
N LEU A 171 5.71 11.53 1.59
CA LEU A 171 5.75 11.61 0.12
C LEU A 171 5.94 10.23 -0.53
N ASP A 172 6.81 9.38 0.02
CA ASP A 172 6.96 7.99 -0.45
C ASP A 172 5.68 7.16 -0.23
N TYR A 173 5.04 7.27 0.95
CA TYR A 173 3.76 6.61 1.20
C TYR A 173 2.64 7.11 0.27
N GLN A 174 2.54 8.42 0.02
CA GLN A 174 1.59 8.97 -0.93
C GLN A 174 1.87 8.49 -2.36
N LYS A 175 3.14 8.46 -2.78
CA LYS A 175 3.57 7.96 -4.09
C LYS A 175 3.19 6.47 -4.26
N ILE A 176 3.41 5.65 -3.23
CA ILE A 176 3.02 4.23 -3.21
C ILE A 176 1.50 4.09 -3.29
N GLN A 177 0.73 4.88 -2.52
CA GLN A 177 -0.74 4.88 -2.60
C GLN A 177 -1.25 5.34 -3.97
N PHE A 178 -0.65 6.36 -4.59
CA PHE A 178 -1.02 6.79 -5.94
C PHE A 178 -0.72 5.72 -7.00
N SER A 179 0.40 4.99 -6.90
CA SER A 179 0.63 3.83 -7.78
C SER A 179 -0.39 2.72 -7.57
N ALA A 180 -0.69 2.35 -6.32
CA ALA A 180 -1.68 1.32 -6.01
C ALA A 180 -3.11 1.73 -6.41
N GLN A 181 -3.47 3.01 -6.26
CA GLN A 181 -4.76 3.54 -6.72
C GLN A 181 -4.84 3.53 -8.25
N LYS A 182 -3.77 3.95 -8.96
CA LYS A 182 -3.71 3.90 -10.42
C LYS A 182 -3.79 2.47 -10.95
N GLU A 183 -3.15 1.53 -10.28
CA GLU A 183 -3.21 0.10 -10.61
C GLU A 183 -4.59 -0.49 -10.33
N ASN A 184 -5.21 -0.18 -9.18
CA ASN A 184 -6.59 -0.56 -8.89
C ASN A 184 -7.60 0.01 -9.92
N VAL A 185 -7.41 1.25 -10.39
CA VAL A 185 -8.23 1.82 -11.48
C VAL A 185 -7.99 1.06 -12.78
N ARG A 186 -6.73 0.73 -13.13
CA ARG A 186 -6.43 -0.08 -14.32
C ARG A 186 -7.09 -1.47 -14.24
N LEU A 187 -6.95 -2.15 -13.11
CA LEU A 187 -7.56 -3.45 -12.85
C LEU A 187 -9.09 -3.37 -12.89
N ALA A 188 -9.70 -2.30 -12.37
CA ALA A 188 -11.15 -2.08 -12.49
C ALA A 188 -11.59 -1.91 -13.95
N THR A 189 -10.84 -1.14 -14.77
CA THR A 189 -11.14 -1.02 -16.21
C THR A 189 -10.92 -2.33 -16.97
N GLU A 190 -9.92 -3.12 -16.59
CA GLU A 190 -9.60 -4.42 -17.19
C GLU A 190 -10.65 -5.49 -16.83
N VAL A 191 -11.10 -5.52 -15.58
CA VAL A 191 -12.22 -6.34 -15.11
C VAL A 191 -13.53 -5.91 -15.79
N ASN A 192 -13.81 -4.62 -15.92
CA ASN A 192 -15.02 -4.15 -16.59
C ASN A 192 -15.02 -4.53 -18.09
N ALA A 193 -13.91 -4.30 -18.80
CA ALA A 193 -13.77 -4.73 -20.20
C ALA A 193 -13.89 -6.26 -20.36
N ARG A 194 -13.41 -7.04 -19.37
CA ARG A 194 -13.58 -8.51 -19.36
C ARG A 194 -15.01 -8.94 -19.06
N LEU A 195 -15.73 -8.23 -18.20
CA LEU A 195 -17.16 -8.47 -17.93
C LEU A 195 -18.02 -8.09 -19.14
N GLU A 196 -17.74 -6.97 -19.81
CA GLU A 196 -18.37 -6.59 -21.08
C GLU A 196 -18.06 -7.63 -22.17
N GLY A 197 -16.83 -8.15 -22.23
CA GLY A 197 -16.46 -9.28 -23.09
C GLY A 197 -17.32 -10.52 -22.81
N MET A 198 -17.38 -10.97 -21.56
CA MET A 198 -18.18 -12.13 -21.14
C MET A 198 -19.69 -11.93 -21.35
N LEU A 199 -20.21 -10.70 -21.19
CA LEU A 199 -21.62 -10.38 -21.46
C LEU A 199 -21.92 -10.46 -22.96
N ASN A 200 -21.04 -9.96 -23.82
CA ASN A 200 -21.18 -10.08 -25.27
C ASN A 200 -21.02 -11.53 -25.76
N GLU A 201 -20.12 -12.31 -25.14
CA GLU A 201 -19.93 -13.74 -25.41
C GLU A 201 -21.14 -14.56 -24.95
N SER A 202 -21.69 -14.26 -23.76
CA SER A 202 -22.93 -14.86 -23.26
C SER A 202 -24.14 -14.52 -24.13
N ALA A 203 -24.25 -13.26 -24.59
CA ALA A 203 -25.31 -12.84 -25.52
C ALA A 203 -25.21 -13.56 -26.88
N ARG A 204 -23.99 -13.79 -27.40
CA ARG A 204 -23.76 -14.65 -28.57
C ARG A 204 -24.16 -16.10 -28.30
N SER A 205 -23.71 -16.68 -27.19
CA SER A 205 -24.04 -18.05 -26.82
C SER A 205 -25.56 -18.26 -26.67
N LEU A 206 -26.30 -17.27 -26.15
CA LEU A 206 -27.76 -17.30 -26.10
C LEU A 206 -28.40 -17.24 -27.50
N LEU A 207 -27.87 -16.43 -28.43
CA LEU A 207 -28.32 -16.40 -29.83
C LEU A 207 -28.00 -17.71 -30.57
N ASP A 208 -26.84 -18.31 -30.32
CA ASP A 208 -26.44 -19.59 -30.89
C ASP A 208 -27.35 -20.73 -30.36
N ILE A 209 -27.63 -20.75 -29.05
CA ILE A 209 -28.58 -21.69 -28.43
C ILE A 209 -29.99 -21.49 -28.99
N GLN A 210 -30.47 -20.25 -29.13
CA GLN A 210 -31.78 -19.96 -29.71
C GLN A 210 -31.86 -20.40 -31.18
N THR A 211 -30.78 -20.21 -31.94
CA THR A 211 -30.68 -20.64 -33.35
C THR A 211 -30.63 -22.17 -33.44
N GLN A 212 -29.85 -22.83 -32.59
CA GLN A 212 -29.77 -24.30 -32.52
C GLN A 212 -31.10 -24.91 -32.07
N GLN A 213 -31.81 -24.29 -31.13
CA GLN A 213 -33.16 -24.70 -30.71
C GLN A 213 -34.15 -24.58 -31.87
N ARG A 214 -34.10 -23.48 -32.63
CA ARG A 214 -34.94 -23.29 -33.83
C ARG A 214 -34.64 -24.35 -34.89
N ASN A 215 -33.37 -24.52 -35.27
CA ASN A 215 -32.95 -25.51 -36.26
C ASN A 215 -33.30 -26.94 -35.81
N SER A 216 -33.16 -27.25 -34.51
CA SER A 216 -33.58 -28.53 -33.94
C SER A 216 -35.09 -28.72 -34.01
N SER A 217 -35.89 -27.68 -33.72
CA SER A 217 -37.36 -27.77 -33.85
C SER A 217 -37.82 -27.95 -35.30
N GLU A 218 -37.09 -27.37 -36.26
CA GLU A 218 -37.34 -27.52 -37.69
C GLU A 218 -36.98 -28.94 -38.18
N LEU A 219 -35.85 -29.50 -37.72
CA LEU A 219 -35.47 -30.90 -37.96
C LEU A 219 -36.43 -31.90 -37.28
N PHE A 220 -36.94 -31.61 -36.08
CA PHE A 220 -37.98 -32.44 -35.46
C PHE A 220 -39.30 -32.36 -36.22
N ALA A 221 -39.67 -31.20 -36.75
CA ALA A 221 -40.88 -31.03 -37.56
C ALA A 221 -40.78 -31.79 -38.90
N SER A 222 -39.64 -31.70 -39.60
CA SER A 222 -39.43 -32.43 -40.86
C SER A 222 -39.38 -33.95 -40.64
N PHE A 223 -38.64 -34.42 -39.63
CA PHE A 223 -38.59 -35.84 -39.28
C PHE A 223 -39.95 -36.39 -38.82
N SER A 224 -40.75 -35.59 -38.09
CA SER A 224 -42.11 -35.97 -37.71
C SER A 224 -43.05 -36.05 -38.92
N ALA A 225 -42.92 -35.15 -39.90
CA ALA A 225 -43.67 -35.21 -41.15
C ALA A 225 -43.24 -36.41 -42.02
N GLU A 226 -41.94 -36.73 -42.07
CA GLU A 226 -41.42 -37.91 -42.79
C GLU A 226 -41.92 -39.22 -42.17
N ILE A 227 -41.94 -39.33 -40.82
CA ILE A 227 -42.56 -40.45 -40.11
C ILE A 227 -44.06 -40.56 -40.44
N GLN A 228 -44.81 -39.45 -40.41
CA GLN A 228 -46.24 -39.48 -40.73
C GLN A 228 -46.51 -39.88 -42.20
N ALA A 229 -45.66 -39.45 -43.14
CA ALA A 229 -45.72 -39.87 -44.54
C ALA A 229 -45.41 -41.37 -44.70
N MET A 230 -44.38 -41.87 -44.01
CA MET A 230 -44.07 -43.31 -43.99
C MET A 230 -45.18 -44.13 -43.32
N GLU A 231 -45.82 -43.63 -42.26
CA GLU A 231 -46.95 -44.28 -41.60
C GLU A 231 -48.19 -44.34 -42.52
N GLN A 232 -48.48 -43.26 -43.26
CA GLN A 232 -49.53 -43.26 -44.28
C GLN A 232 -49.22 -44.21 -45.44
N ALA A 233 -47.99 -44.22 -45.95
CA ALA A 233 -47.56 -45.15 -47.00
C ALA A 233 -47.66 -46.61 -46.54
N ALA A 234 -47.21 -46.92 -45.31
CA ALA A 234 -47.35 -48.24 -44.72
C ALA A 234 -48.82 -48.66 -44.58
N LYS A 235 -49.70 -47.78 -44.07
CA LYS A 235 -51.15 -48.04 -43.99
C LYS A 235 -51.76 -48.29 -45.37
N SER A 236 -51.41 -47.49 -46.37
CA SER A 236 -51.87 -47.68 -47.76
C SER A 236 -51.45 -49.04 -48.32
N ASN A 237 -50.18 -49.43 -48.10
CA ASN A 237 -49.66 -50.73 -48.53
C ASN A 237 -50.32 -51.90 -47.78
N PHE A 238 -50.61 -51.76 -46.48
CA PHE A 238 -51.34 -52.78 -45.72
C PHE A 238 -52.79 -52.94 -46.20
N VAL A 239 -53.49 -51.86 -46.56
CA VAL A 239 -54.83 -51.93 -47.15
C VAL A 239 -54.77 -52.61 -48.52
N ALA A 240 -53.90 -52.16 -49.43
CA ALA A 240 -53.76 -52.77 -50.75
C ALA A 240 -53.37 -54.27 -50.69
N MET A 241 -52.53 -54.66 -49.72
CA MET A 241 -52.17 -56.06 -49.49
C MET A 241 -53.35 -56.88 -48.91
N ALA A 242 -54.18 -56.28 -48.05
CA ALA A 242 -55.38 -56.92 -47.53
C ALA A 242 -56.43 -57.14 -48.64
N ASP A 243 -56.70 -56.11 -49.45
CA ASP A 243 -57.63 -56.17 -50.58
C ASP A 243 -57.20 -57.22 -51.61
N SER A 244 -55.90 -57.24 -51.97
CA SER A 244 -55.33 -58.27 -52.86
C SER A 244 -55.40 -59.68 -52.26
N SER A 245 -55.22 -59.83 -50.94
CA SER A 245 -55.37 -61.11 -50.25
C SER A 245 -56.83 -61.61 -50.26
N ILE A 246 -57.80 -60.70 -50.20
CA ILE A 246 -59.24 -61.01 -50.34
C ILE A 246 -59.55 -61.45 -51.78
N GLU A 247 -59.05 -60.74 -52.79
CA GLU A 247 -59.21 -61.10 -54.21
C GLU A 247 -58.62 -62.50 -54.51
N VAL A 248 -57.41 -62.78 -54.00
CA VAL A 248 -56.77 -64.11 -54.13
C VAL A 248 -57.57 -65.20 -53.41
N ALA A 249 -58.16 -64.91 -52.25
CA ALA A 249 -59.02 -65.86 -51.54
C ALA A 249 -60.33 -66.15 -52.32
N GLU A 250 -61.00 -65.12 -52.83
CA GLU A 250 -62.21 -65.28 -53.64
C GLU A 250 -61.94 -66.03 -54.95
N GLN A 251 -60.78 -65.79 -55.59
CA GLN A 251 -60.38 -66.52 -56.79
C GLN A 251 -59.98 -67.97 -56.47
N ALA A 252 -59.37 -68.25 -55.32
CA ALA A 252 -59.13 -69.61 -54.87
C ALA A 252 -60.44 -70.36 -54.59
N GLU A 253 -61.44 -69.72 -53.99
CA GLU A 253 -62.77 -70.31 -53.78
C GLU A 253 -63.49 -70.60 -55.11
N LYS A 254 -63.47 -69.67 -56.08
CA LYS A 254 -63.98 -69.90 -57.44
C LYS A 254 -63.29 -71.08 -58.14
N ASN A 255 -61.98 -71.22 -57.98
CA ASN A 255 -61.22 -72.35 -58.55
C ASN A 255 -61.58 -73.69 -57.87
N LEU A 256 -61.80 -73.70 -56.54
CA LEU A 256 -62.28 -74.88 -55.81
C LEU A 256 -63.68 -75.31 -56.28
N GLU A 257 -64.59 -74.35 -56.52
CA GLU A 257 -65.95 -74.63 -57.00
C GLU A 257 -65.96 -75.14 -58.45
N GLN A 258 -65.08 -74.62 -59.31
CA GLN A 258 -64.85 -75.19 -60.64
C GLN A 258 -64.35 -76.64 -60.55
N MET A 259 -63.37 -76.94 -59.68
CA MET A 259 -62.88 -78.31 -59.50
C MET A 259 -63.95 -79.26 -58.95
N ARG A 260 -64.85 -78.81 -58.06
CA ARG A 260 -66.02 -79.58 -57.63
C ARG A 260 -66.95 -79.91 -58.81
N SER A 261 -67.22 -78.95 -59.68
CA SER A 261 -68.02 -79.16 -60.90
C SER A 261 -67.38 -80.19 -61.85
N TYR A 262 -66.07 -80.09 -62.10
CA TYR A 262 -65.34 -81.08 -62.89
C TYR A 262 -65.36 -82.50 -62.27
N LEU A 263 -65.29 -82.61 -60.94
CA LEU A 263 -65.41 -83.90 -60.23
C LEU A 263 -66.83 -84.49 -60.34
N GLY A 264 -67.88 -83.69 -60.26
CA GLY A 264 -69.25 -84.14 -60.50
C GLY A 264 -69.44 -84.68 -61.92
N ASN A 265 -68.99 -83.93 -62.93
CA ASN A 265 -69.09 -84.31 -64.34
C ASN A 265 -68.33 -85.62 -64.65
N THR A 266 -67.17 -85.82 -64.04
CA THR A 266 -66.38 -87.05 -64.22
C THR A 266 -66.95 -88.26 -63.49
N GLN A 267 -67.55 -88.09 -62.31
CA GLN A 267 -68.31 -89.16 -61.64
C GLN A 267 -69.51 -89.62 -62.48
N GLN A 268 -70.24 -88.69 -63.09
CA GLN A 268 -71.38 -89.03 -63.95
C GLN A 268 -70.95 -89.81 -65.21
N ALA A 269 -69.85 -89.41 -65.87
CA ALA A 269 -69.29 -90.15 -67.00
C ALA A 269 -68.82 -91.57 -66.64
N VAL A 270 -68.35 -91.79 -65.39
CA VAL A 270 -68.00 -93.14 -64.89
C VAL A 270 -69.26 -94.00 -64.66
N ALA A 271 -70.37 -93.41 -64.19
CA ALA A 271 -71.63 -94.14 -64.05
C ALA A 271 -72.17 -94.61 -65.41
N ASP A 272 -72.20 -93.72 -66.41
CA ASP A 272 -72.66 -94.04 -67.77
C ASP A 272 -71.79 -95.12 -68.44
N SER A 273 -70.46 -95.03 -68.26
CA SER A 273 -69.51 -96.06 -68.71
C SER A 273 -69.77 -97.43 -68.08
N THR A 274 -70.14 -97.47 -66.80
CA THR A 274 -70.42 -98.73 -66.07
C THR A 274 -71.66 -99.43 -66.64
N LEU A 275 -72.73 -98.69 -66.94
CA LEU A 275 -73.93 -99.21 -67.62
C LEU A 275 -73.63 -99.77 -69.02
N MET A 276 -72.72 -99.12 -69.77
CA MET A 276 -72.32 -99.56 -71.10
C MET A 276 -71.57 -100.91 -71.07
N VAL A 277 -70.71 -101.13 -70.07
CA VAL A 277 -70.00 -102.41 -69.86
C VAL A 277 -70.98 -103.56 -69.58
N GLU A 278 -72.03 -103.32 -68.80
CA GLU A 278 -73.02 -104.34 -68.46
C GLU A 278 -73.89 -104.74 -69.67
N GLN A 279 -74.28 -103.77 -70.51
CA GLN A 279 -74.94 -104.06 -71.79
C GLN A 279 -74.07 -104.93 -72.72
N ILE A 280 -72.78 -104.61 -72.86
CA ILE A 280 -71.84 -105.37 -73.71
C ILE A 280 -71.75 -106.82 -73.25
N ARG A 281 -71.71 -107.06 -71.93
CA ARG A 281 -71.62 -108.41 -71.35
C ARG A 281 -72.83 -109.27 -71.74
N SER A 282 -74.05 -108.73 -71.64
CA SER A 282 -75.29 -109.43 -72.01
C SER A 282 -75.36 -109.92 -73.46
N ARG A 283 -74.62 -109.26 -74.37
CA ARG A 283 -74.59 -109.59 -75.80
C ARG A 283 -73.62 -110.71 -76.16
N PHE A 284 -72.70 -111.09 -75.26
CA PHE A 284 -71.63 -112.03 -75.59
C PHE A 284 -72.02 -113.49 -75.37
N ASP A 285 -72.82 -113.79 -74.35
CA ASP A 285 -73.20 -115.17 -74.01
C ASP A 285 -74.15 -115.81 -75.06
N GLN A 286 -74.99 -115.01 -75.72
CA GLN A 286 -75.94 -115.47 -76.76
C GLN A 286 -75.27 -116.04 -78.03
N VAL A 287 -73.95 -115.88 -78.20
CA VAL A 287 -73.23 -116.21 -79.44
C VAL A 287 -72.59 -117.61 -79.41
N LYS A 288 -72.37 -118.19 -78.22
CA LYS A 288 -71.56 -119.42 -78.08
C LYS A 288 -72.25 -120.71 -78.51
N ASP A 289 -73.52 -120.90 -78.14
CA ASP A 289 -74.20 -122.18 -78.34
C ASP A 289 -74.49 -122.48 -79.83
N LEU A 290 -74.63 -121.45 -80.67
CA LEU A 290 -75.02 -121.60 -82.08
C LEU A 290 -73.93 -122.13 -83.02
N GLN A 291 -72.67 -122.27 -82.56
CA GLN A 291 -71.54 -122.68 -83.41
C GLN A 291 -71.14 -124.15 -83.26
N VAL A 292 -71.59 -124.85 -82.21
CA VAL A 292 -71.16 -126.22 -81.93
C VAL A 292 -71.90 -127.25 -82.80
N ASP A 293 -73.23 -127.17 -82.90
CA ASP A 293 -74.05 -128.14 -83.68
C ASP A 293 -73.65 -128.20 -85.17
N ARG A 294 -73.31 -127.06 -85.78
CA ARG A 294 -72.95 -126.99 -87.21
C ARG A 294 -71.63 -127.69 -87.54
N LEU A 295 -70.71 -127.83 -86.59
CA LEU A 295 -69.45 -128.53 -86.83
C LEU A 295 -69.65 -130.05 -86.81
N THR A 296 -70.44 -130.58 -85.88
CA THR A 296 -70.77 -132.02 -85.83
C THR A 296 -71.49 -132.48 -87.10
N GLN A 297 -72.53 -131.76 -87.53
CA GLN A 297 -73.32 -132.15 -88.71
C GLN A 297 -72.53 -132.10 -90.04
N THR A 298 -71.40 -131.39 -90.09
CA THR A 298 -70.57 -131.30 -91.31
C THR A 298 -69.55 -132.46 -91.43
N ILE A 299 -69.21 -133.12 -90.33
CA ILE A 299 -68.22 -134.21 -90.30
C ILE A 299 -68.81 -135.50 -90.84
N ASP A 300 -69.99 -135.93 -90.38
CA ASP A 300 -70.63 -137.18 -90.81
C ASP A 300 -70.87 -137.23 -92.34
N ILE A 301 -71.25 -136.09 -92.93
CA ILE A 301 -71.48 -135.92 -94.38
C ILE A 301 -70.18 -136.09 -95.19
N THR A 302 -69.01 -135.92 -94.58
CA THR A 302 -67.71 -136.07 -95.25
C THR A 302 -67.28 -137.54 -95.35
N ASP A 303 -67.60 -138.35 -94.34
CA ASP A 303 -67.21 -139.78 -94.30
C ASP A 303 -68.05 -140.62 -95.28
N GLU A 304 -69.37 -140.35 -95.37
CA GLU A 304 -70.28 -140.95 -96.36
C GLU A 304 -69.85 -140.66 -97.81
N MET A 305 -69.38 -139.44 -98.08
CA MET A 305 -68.92 -139.01 -99.40
C MET A 305 -67.59 -139.66 -99.82
N CYS A 306 -66.73 -140.02 -98.85
CA CYS A 306 -65.51 -140.80 -99.10
C CYS A 306 -65.83 -142.24 -99.53
N THR A 307 -66.87 -142.87 -98.96
CA THR A 307 -67.27 -144.23 -99.38
C THR A 307 -67.86 -144.28 -100.78
N ASP A 308 -68.67 -143.29 -101.18
CA ASP A 308 -69.25 -143.22 -102.54
C ASP A 308 -68.21 -142.87 -103.62
N LEU A 309 -67.18 -142.08 -103.29
CA LEU A 309 -66.06 -141.85 -104.21
C LEU A 309 -65.26 -143.14 -104.47
N GLN A 310 -65.13 -144.01 -103.46
CA GLN A 310 -64.37 -145.26 -103.60
C GLN A 310 -65.11 -146.29 -104.48
N THR A 311 -66.43 -146.41 -104.37
CA THR A 311 -67.24 -147.24 -105.29
C THR A 311 -67.39 -146.62 -106.68
N GLY A 312 -67.38 -145.29 -106.80
CA GLY A 312 -67.33 -144.58 -108.08
C GLY A 312 -66.04 -144.85 -108.86
N LEU A 313 -64.88 -144.88 -108.20
CA LEU A 313 -63.59 -145.09 -108.82
C LEU A 313 -63.45 -146.50 -109.46
N GLU A 314 -63.91 -147.54 -108.74
CA GLU A 314 -63.84 -148.93 -109.20
C GLU A 314 -64.69 -149.15 -110.47
N ASN A 315 -65.88 -148.54 -110.52
CA ASN A 315 -66.75 -148.58 -111.71
C ASN A 315 -66.16 -147.79 -112.89
N ALA A 316 -65.49 -146.67 -112.63
CA ALA A 316 -64.77 -145.93 -113.67
C ALA A 316 -63.60 -146.76 -114.27
N HIS A 317 -62.93 -147.58 -113.45
CA HIS A 317 -61.86 -148.47 -113.91
C HIS A 317 -62.38 -149.58 -114.84
N GLN A 318 -63.55 -150.15 -114.55
CA GLN A 318 -64.20 -151.14 -115.44
C GLN A 318 -64.70 -150.51 -116.76
N LEU A 319 -65.19 -149.27 -116.73
CA LEU A 319 -65.59 -148.54 -117.94
C LEU A 319 -64.39 -148.14 -118.81
N LEU A 320 -63.22 -147.88 -118.23
CA LEU A 320 -61.98 -147.64 -119.00
C LEU A 320 -61.55 -148.88 -119.80
N LEU A 321 -61.62 -150.09 -119.22
CA LEU A 321 -61.37 -151.34 -119.96
C LEU A 321 -62.34 -151.55 -121.14
N MET A 322 -63.61 -151.15 -121.00
CA MET A 322 -64.57 -151.17 -122.12
C MET A 322 -64.31 -150.11 -123.19
N LEU A 323 -63.69 -148.97 -122.84
CA LEU A 323 -63.32 -147.92 -123.79
C LEU A 323 -62.04 -148.26 -124.55
N GLU A 324 -61.02 -148.80 -123.88
CA GLU A 324 -59.77 -149.26 -124.51
C GLU A 324 -60.03 -150.34 -125.58
N GLN A 325 -60.99 -151.24 -125.34
CA GLN A 325 -61.43 -152.24 -126.32
C GLN A 325 -62.15 -151.64 -127.55
N LYS A 326 -62.46 -150.33 -127.56
CA LYS A 326 -63.21 -149.66 -128.63
C LYS A 326 -62.55 -148.45 -129.29
N THR A 327 -61.56 -147.80 -128.67
CA THR A 327 -60.87 -146.62 -129.26
C THR A 327 -59.66 -146.99 -130.13
N ALA A 328 -59.30 -148.27 -130.21
CA ALA A 328 -58.24 -148.81 -131.07
C ALA A 328 -58.52 -148.75 -132.61
N GLN A 329 -59.22 -147.71 -133.10
CA GLN A 329 -59.55 -147.55 -134.52
C GLN A 329 -59.43 -146.13 -135.11
N VAL A 330 -59.40 -145.02 -134.33
CA VAL A 330 -59.37 -143.66 -134.92
C VAL A 330 -58.42 -142.66 -134.20
N ILE A 331 -57.15 -142.71 -134.60
CA ILE A 331 -56.37 -141.59 -135.16
C ILE A 331 -56.38 -140.23 -134.41
N ASP A 332 -55.28 -139.98 -133.69
CA ASP A 332 -54.37 -138.81 -133.83
C ASP A 332 -54.85 -137.38 -133.40
N PRO A 333 -53.99 -136.32 -133.32
CA PRO A 333 -53.61 -135.83 -131.99
C PRO A 333 -53.50 -134.29 -131.75
N ALA A 334 -53.09 -133.95 -130.52
CA ALA A 334 -52.15 -132.86 -130.13
C ALA A 334 -52.63 -131.47 -129.63
N SER A 335 -51.77 -130.89 -128.77
CA SER A 335 -51.54 -129.45 -128.45
C SER A 335 -52.57 -128.69 -127.59
N TRP A 336 -52.21 -127.66 -126.78
CA TRP A 336 -50.94 -127.24 -126.12
C TRP A 336 -51.21 -126.16 -125.04
N ASP A 337 -50.30 -126.06 -124.07
CA ASP A 337 -49.66 -124.91 -123.37
C ASP A 337 -50.37 -123.58 -122.95
N ASP A 338 -49.90 -123.08 -121.78
CA ASP A 338 -49.31 -121.74 -121.50
C ASP A 338 -50.00 -120.52 -120.80
N GLN A 339 -49.22 -119.99 -119.83
CA GLN A 339 -48.82 -118.59 -119.48
C GLN A 339 -49.71 -117.30 -119.55
N SER A 340 -49.54 -116.48 -118.49
CA SER A 340 -49.21 -115.02 -118.47
C SER A 340 -50.25 -113.86 -118.29
N ASN A 341 -50.03 -113.07 -117.21
CA ASN A 341 -49.88 -111.60 -117.05
C ASN A 341 -50.79 -110.45 -117.65
N THR A 342 -50.88 -109.37 -116.85
CA THR A 342 -51.02 -107.89 -117.14
C THR A 342 -52.37 -107.14 -117.36
N ALA A 343 -52.45 -105.93 -116.75
CA ALA A 343 -52.88 -104.60 -117.30
C ALA A 343 -54.04 -103.79 -116.63
N ALA A 344 -53.88 -102.43 -116.63
CA ALA A 344 -54.88 -101.32 -116.50
C ALA A 344 -55.58 -101.01 -115.13
N THR A 345 -56.05 -99.79 -114.76
CA THR A 345 -55.55 -98.37 -114.95
C THR A 345 -55.96 -97.46 -113.74
N LEU A 346 -56.65 -96.30 -113.92
CA LEU A 346 -56.89 -95.14 -113.01
C LEU A 346 -57.95 -94.18 -113.70
N PRO A 347 -58.29 -92.87 -113.36
CA PRO A 347 -57.59 -91.83 -112.53
C PRO A 347 -58.41 -90.71 -111.74
N GLN A 348 -57.70 -89.95 -110.86
CA GLN A 348 -57.79 -88.46 -110.63
C GLN A 348 -58.98 -87.78 -109.85
N LYS A 349 -58.87 -86.56 -109.24
CA LYS A 349 -57.90 -85.42 -109.37
C LYS A 349 -57.82 -84.39 -108.18
N GLN A 350 -56.60 -83.93 -107.79
CA GLN A 350 -56.11 -82.55 -107.40
C GLN A 350 -56.77 -81.63 -106.30
N GLN A 351 -56.13 -80.58 -105.69
CA GLN A 351 -54.72 -80.26 -105.27
C GLN A 351 -54.57 -78.88 -104.50
N ASN A 352 -53.38 -78.60 -103.91
CA ASN A 352 -52.77 -77.30 -103.45
C ASN A 352 -53.22 -76.71 -102.07
N LEU A 353 -52.44 -76.00 -101.21
CA LEU A 353 -51.07 -75.39 -101.09
C LEU A 353 -50.92 -73.84 -101.15
N PHE A 354 -50.02 -73.30 -100.29
CA PHE A 354 -49.53 -71.89 -100.11
C PHE A 354 -50.48 -70.89 -99.39
N SER A 355 -50.05 -69.80 -98.70
CA SER A 355 -48.74 -69.11 -98.49
C SER A 355 -48.61 -68.37 -97.10
N LEU A 356 -47.52 -67.61 -96.89
CA LEU A 356 -47.10 -66.90 -95.64
C LEU A 356 -47.83 -65.57 -95.32
N ASN A 357 -47.86 -65.16 -94.03
CA ASN A 357 -47.52 -63.82 -93.45
C ASN A 357 -48.00 -63.71 -91.96
N ALA A 358 -47.64 -62.75 -91.10
CA ALA A 358 -46.42 -61.93 -90.86
C ALA A 358 -46.59 -61.07 -89.56
N TYR A 359 -45.55 -60.33 -89.13
CA TYR A 359 -45.53 -59.25 -88.10
C TYR A 359 -45.67 -59.61 -86.59
N ARG A 360 -45.29 -58.76 -85.60
CA ARG A 360 -44.01 -58.03 -85.31
C ARG A 360 -44.12 -57.16 -84.02
N GLY A 361 -43.26 -57.43 -83.02
CA GLY A 361 -42.77 -56.46 -82.01
C GLY A 361 -43.74 -55.99 -80.91
N VAL A 362 -43.33 -55.12 -79.95
CA VAL A 362 -41.96 -54.69 -79.55
C VAL A 362 -41.98 -53.96 -78.18
N ALA A 363 -40.83 -53.92 -77.50
CA ALA A 363 -40.43 -53.02 -76.40
C ALA A 363 -41.01 -53.18 -74.99
N SER A 364 -40.13 -52.82 -74.06
CA SER A 364 -40.30 -52.34 -72.68
C SER A 364 -40.97 -50.97 -72.60
#